data_AF-A0A3M1F2F8-F1
#
_entry.id   AF-A0A3M1F2F8-F1
#
_cell.length_a   1.000
_cell.length_b   1.000
_cell.length_c   1.000
_cell.angle_alpha   90.00
_cell.angle_beta   90.00
_cell.angle_gamma   90.00
#
_symmetry.space_group_name_H-M   'P 1'
#
loop_
_entity.id
_entity.type
_entity.pdbx_description
1 polymer ?
#
loop_
_entity_poly.entity_id
_entity_poly.type
_entity_poly.pdbx_seq_one_letter_code
_entity_poly.pdbx_strand_id
1 'polypeptide(L)'
;MSIRVRLTLWYTALLAFILLTFSLAFYSVLKFSLTSEVDRILQDRARQIAASIQAQNNLADILRTGIIRVPELDVFSSRSIFIQIINTQGEVVHASNNLMGNRLPLDEEIIAAVSQKQTSLKTVQMGMLQMRLFSAPLTFGNDIVAIVQVGNPLNEVQATLRPVSHIHLTL
;
A
#
# COMPACT_ATOMS: atom_id res chain seq x y z
N MET A 1 12.84 -3.11 -58.84
CA MET A 1 11.67 -2.69 -58.03
C MET A 1 11.99 -2.71 -56.52
N SER A 2 13.12 -2.16 -56.07
CA SER A 2 13.63 -2.38 -54.69
C SER A 2 13.69 -1.12 -53.81
N ILE A 3 13.43 0.07 -54.36
CA ILE A 3 13.47 1.33 -53.59
C ILE A 3 12.16 1.59 -52.82
N ARG A 4 11.01 1.29 -53.43
CA ARG A 4 9.68 1.53 -52.82
C ARG A 4 9.44 0.64 -51.61
N VAL A 5 9.83 -0.63 -51.68
CA VAL A 5 9.72 -1.59 -50.57
C VAL A 5 10.62 -1.19 -49.41
N ARG A 6 11.83 -0.68 -49.69
CA ARG A 6 12.76 -0.22 -48.64
C ARG A 6 12.23 1.00 -47.89
N LEU A 7 11.55 1.92 -48.60
CA LEU A 7 10.88 3.07 -48.00
C LEU A 7 9.73 2.65 -47.10
N THR A 8 8.81 1.81 -47.58
CA THR A 8 7.66 1.36 -46.78
C THR A 8 8.09 0.57 -45.55
N LEU A 9 9.12 -0.27 -45.66
CA LEU A 9 9.66 -1.03 -44.52
C LEU A 9 10.27 -0.10 -43.47
N TRP A 10 10.96 0.96 -43.88
CA TRP A 10 11.47 1.99 -42.96
C TRP A 10 10.34 2.78 -42.29
N TYR A 11 9.31 3.17 -43.04
CA TYR A 11 8.14 3.85 -42.49
C TYR A 11 7.37 2.96 -41.51
N THR A 12 7.19 1.67 -41.82
CA THR A 12 6.55 0.71 -40.90
C THR A 12 7.41 0.46 -39.66
N ALA A 13 8.73 0.37 -39.79
CA ALA A 13 9.64 0.22 -38.65
C ALA A 13 9.62 1.46 -37.75
N LEU A 14 9.63 2.65 -38.34
CA LEU A 14 9.51 3.91 -37.60
C LEU A 14 8.16 4.00 -36.86
N LEU A 15 7.06 3.64 -37.53
CA LEU A 15 5.72 3.60 -36.94
C LEU A 15 5.66 2.60 -35.77
N ALA A 16 6.20 1.39 -35.96
CA ALA A 16 6.24 0.37 -34.93
C ALA A 16 7.06 0.84 -33.72
N PHE A 17 8.19 1.53 -33.95
CA PHE A 17 9.01 2.08 -32.88
C PHE A 17 8.27 3.16 -32.08
N ILE A 18 7.55 4.06 -32.75
CA ILE A 18 6.72 5.08 -32.09
C ILE A 18 5.60 4.41 -31.27
N LEU A 19 4.94 3.39 -31.79
CA LEU A 19 3.91 2.65 -31.06
C LEU A 19 4.46 1.94 -29.83
N LEU A 20 5.64 1.32 -29.93
CA LEU A 20 6.26 0.58 -28.82
C LEU A 20 6.70 1.53 -27.71
N THR A 21 7.34 2.65 -28.08
CA THR A 21 7.71 3.71 -27.12
C THR A 21 6.50 4.35 -26.47
N PHE A 22 5.45 4.66 -27.24
CA PHE A 22 4.19 5.19 -26.71
C PHE A 22 3.52 4.19 -25.76
N SER A 23 3.46 2.91 -26.13
CA SER A 23 2.87 1.86 -25.29
C SER A 23 3.64 1.71 -23.97
N LEU A 24 4.97 1.75 -24.00
CA LEU A 24 5.80 1.68 -22.80
C LEU A 24 5.62 2.91 -21.89
N ALA A 25 5.57 4.11 -22.49
CA ALA A 25 5.33 5.34 -21.76
C ALA A 25 3.93 5.36 -21.12
N PHE A 26 2.90 4.99 -21.90
CA PHE A 26 1.52 4.89 -21.43
C PHE A 26 1.38 3.90 -20.27
N TYR A 27 1.97 2.71 -20.41
CA TYR A 27 1.98 1.70 -19.35
C TYR A 27 2.68 2.20 -18.08
N SER A 28 3.78 2.94 -18.24
CA SER A 28 4.53 3.51 -17.10
C SER A 28 3.72 4.57 -16.35
N VAL A 29 3.06 5.48 -17.09
CA VAL A 29 2.19 6.50 -16.50
C VAL A 29 1.01 5.85 -15.78
N LEU A 30 0.36 4.88 -16.42
CA LEU A 30 -0.76 4.16 -15.81
C LEU A 30 -0.33 3.48 -14.50
N LYS A 31 0.77 2.73 -14.53
CA LYS A 31 1.32 2.07 -13.33
C LYS A 31 1.60 3.08 -12.21
N PHE A 32 2.19 4.23 -12.54
CA PHE A 32 2.52 5.26 -11.55
C PHE A 32 1.27 5.88 -10.91
N SER A 33 0.26 6.23 -11.72
CA SER A 33 -1.01 6.79 -11.24
C SER A 33 -1.71 5.85 -10.27
N LEU A 34 -1.74 4.56 -10.56
CA LEU A 34 -2.38 3.55 -9.71
C LEU A 34 -1.67 3.33 -8.39
N THR A 35 -0.34 3.26 -8.39
CA THR A 35 0.41 3.17 -7.14
C THR A 35 0.26 4.43 -6.28
N SER A 36 0.20 5.61 -6.90
CA SER A 36 -0.04 6.86 -6.20
C SER A 36 -1.41 6.91 -5.52
N GLU A 37 -2.44 6.34 -6.14
CA GLU A 37 -3.78 6.29 -5.56
C GLU A 37 -3.82 5.37 -4.34
N VAL A 38 -3.22 4.18 -4.44
CA VAL A 38 -3.08 3.26 -3.30
C VAL A 38 -2.34 3.93 -2.14
N ASP A 39 -1.25 4.64 -2.44
CA ASP A 39 -0.46 5.34 -1.43
C ASP A 39 -1.28 6.42 -0.70
N ARG A 40 -2.14 7.16 -1.42
CA ARG A 40 -3.05 8.14 -0.81
C ARG A 40 -4.08 7.47 0.09
N ILE A 41 -4.74 6.42 -0.39
CA ILE A 41 -5.75 5.67 0.36
C ILE A 41 -5.17 5.14 1.68
N LEU A 42 -3.96 4.56 1.62
CA LEU A 42 -3.28 4.04 2.82
C LEU A 42 -2.97 5.15 3.82
N GLN A 43 -2.48 6.29 3.37
CA GLN A 43 -2.18 7.44 4.22
C GLN A 43 -3.44 8.01 4.88
N ASP A 44 -4.51 8.19 4.12
CA ASP A 44 -5.77 8.75 4.63
C ASP A 44 -6.40 7.81 5.66
N ARG A 45 -6.39 6.50 5.40
CA ARG A 45 -6.86 5.49 6.35
C ARG A 45 -6.04 5.50 7.64
N ALA A 46 -4.72 5.49 7.53
CA ALA A 46 -3.85 5.54 8.71
C ALA A 46 -4.08 6.80 9.54
N ARG A 47 -4.29 7.97 8.91
CA ARG A 47 -4.62 9.23 9.60
C ARG A 47 -5.97 9.16 10.30
N GLN A 48 -7.01 8.61 9.66
CA GLN A 48 -8.32 8.43 10.27
C GLN A 48 -8.25 7.53 11.51
N ILE A 49 -7.51 6.41 11.42
CA ILE A 49 -7.30 5.49 12.54
C ILE A 49 -6.55 6.20 13.66
N ALA A 50 -5.42 6.85 13.36
CA ALA A 50 -4.64 7.59 14.36
C ALA A 50 -5.48 8.68 15.06
N ALA A 51 -6.25 9.46 14.31
CA ALA A 51 -7.13 10.49 14.87
C ALA A 51 -8.22 9.90 15.76
N SER A 52 -8.83 8.78 15.36
CA SER A 52 -9.84 8.09 16.16
C SER A 52 -9.29 7.51 17.47
N ILE A 53 -8.05 7.02 17.47
CA ILE A 53 -7.36 6.55 18.67
C ILE A 53 -7.04 7.76 19.56
N GLN A 54 -6.52 8.85 19.00
CA GLN A 54 -6.25 10.07 19.78
C GLN A 54 -7.51 10.69 20.39
N ALA A 55 -8.66 10.62 19.70
CA ALA A 55 -9.92 11.14 20.23
C ALA A 55 -10.49 10.32 21.40
N GLN A 56 -10.23 9.01 21.43
CA GLN A 56 -10.74 8.08 22.46
C GLN A 56 -9.79 7.88 23.64
N ASN A 57 -8.55 8.37 23.53
CA ASN A 57 -7.53 8.18 24.55
C ASN A 57 -6.96 9.51 24.99
N ASN A 58 -6.67 9.61 26.28
CA ASN A 58 -5.93 10.72 26.83
C ASN A 58 -4.53 10.26 27.23
N LEU A 59 -3.51 11.08 26.98
CA LEU A 59 -2.12 10.77 27.31
C LEU A 59 -1.97 10.40 28.79
N ALA A 60 -2.68 11.11 29.67
CA ALA A 60 -2.65 10.86 31.11
C ALA A 60 -3.16 9.44 31.46
N ASP A 61 -4.17 8.92 30.77
CA ASP A 61 -4.70 7.59 31.03
C ASP A 61 -3.78 6.50 30.47
N ILE A 62 -3.18 6.72 29.30
CA ILE A 62 -2.20 5.79 28.71
C ILE A 62 -0.97 5.67 29.62
N LEU A 63 -0.43 6.79 30.11
CA LEU A 63 0.74 6.76 30.99
C LEU A 63 0.45 6.10 32.36
N ARG A 64 -0.80 6.18 32.84
CA ARG A 64 -1.20 5.61 34.13
C ARG A 64 -1.57 4.13 34.05
N THR A 65 -2.22 3.72 32.97
CA THR A 65 -2.78 2.36 32.83
C THR A 65 -2.00 1.50 31.85
N GLY A 66 -1.23 2.09 30.95
CA GLY A 66 -0.58 1.42 29.82
C GLY A 66 -1.56 0.96 28.73
N ILE A 67 -2.87 1.24 28.88
CA ILE A 67 -3.90 0.72 27.98
C ILE A 67 -4.19 1.76 26.90
N ILE A 68 -4.06 1.35 25.65
CA ILE A 68 -4.48 2.12 24.48
C ILE A 68 -5.83 1.56 24.02
N ARG A 69 -6.89 2.36 24.09
CA ARG A 69 -8.22 2.01 23.56
C ARG A 69 -8.20 2.15 22.06
N VAL A 70 -8.21 1.03 21.37
CA VAL A 70 -8.28 1.02 19.91
C VAL A 70 -9.74 0.82 19.49
N PRO A 71 -10.27 1.61 18.55
CA PRO A 71 -11.59 1.35 17.99
C PRO A 71 -11.62 0.04 17.23
N GLU A 72 -12.81 -0.46 16.93
CA GLU A 72 -12.97 -1.65 16.10
C GLU A 72 -12.36 -1.43 14.72
N LEU A 73 -11.18 -2.01 14.48
CA LEU A 73 -10.37 -1.78 13.27
C LEU A 73 -11.08 -2.26 12.01
N ASP A 74 -12.01 -3.21 12.14
CA ASP A 74 -12.76 -3.75 11.03
C ASP A 74 -13.63 -2.71 10.32
N VAL A 75 -14.11 -1.70 11.05
CA VAL A 75 -14.87 -0.57 10.48
C VAL A 75 -14.02 0.26 9.52
N PHE A 76 -12.69 0.27 9.73
CA PHE A 76 -11.72 0.95 8.88
C PHE A 76 -11.09 0.01 7.84
N SER A 77 -11.21 -1.31 8.06
CA SER A 77 -10.76 -2.32 7.13
C SER A 77 -11.74 -2.47 5.95
N SER A 78 -11.24 -2.90 4.81
CA SER A 78 -12.05 -3.41 3.71
C SER A 78 -11.53 -4.79 3.32
N ARG A 79 -12.17 -5.49 2.37
CA ARG A 79 -11.68 -6.80 1.89
C ARG A 79 -10.19 -6.77 1.49
N SER A 80 -9.68 -5.60 1.08
CA SER A 80 -8.32 -5.41 0.62
C SER A 80 -7.46 -4.51 1.51
N ILE A 81 -7.91 -4.08 2.70
CA ILE A 81 -7.10 -3.24 3.59
C ILE A 81 -6.87 -3.95 4.92
N PHE A 82 -5.61 -4.30 5.17
CA PHE A 82 -5.15 -4.91 6.41
C PHE A 82 -4.63 -3.83 7.35
N ILE A 83 -4.95 -3.93 8.64
CA ILE A 83 -4.56 -2.95 9.66
C ILE A 83 -3.95 -3.69 10.84
N GLN A 84 -2.82 -3.18 11.33
CA GLN A 84 -2.16 -3.69 12.52
C GLN A 84 -1.64 -2.54 13.38
N ILE A 85 -1.76 -2.68 14.70
CA ILE A 85 -1.22 -1.74 15.67
C ILE A 85 -0.24 -2.46 16.57
N ILE A 86 0.97 -1.92 16.66
CA ILE A 86 2.10 -2.50 17.38
C ILE A 86 2.49 -1.54 18.52
N ASN A 87 2.68 -2.03 19.73
CA ASN A 87 3.18 -1.21 20.84
C ASN A 87 4.69 -0.94 20.70
N THR A 88 5.26 -0.13 21.61
CA THR A 88 6.71 0.17 21.61
C THR A 88 7.58 -1.04 21.92
N GLN A 89 7.00 -2.11 22.47
CA GLN A 89 7.64 -3.39 22.74
C GLN A 89 7.67 -4.33 21.52
N GLY A 90 7.05 -3.94 20.40
CA GLY A 90 6.98 -4.75 19.19
C GLY A 90 5.86 -5.80 19.20
N GLU A 91 4.98 -5.76 20.20
CA GLU A 91 3.84 -6.66 20.30
C GLU A 91 2.62 -6.09 19.57
N VAL A 92 1.88 -6.98 18.90
CA VAL A 92 0.63 -6.60 18.22
C VAL A 92 -0.46 -6.46 19.27
N VAL A 93 -0.90 -5.23 19.49
CA VAL A 93 -1.98 -4.91 20.43
C VAL A 93 -3.33 -5.17 19.78
N HIS A 94 -3.45 -4.78 18.49
CA HIS A 94 -4.67 -4.96 17.71
C HIS A 94 -4.35 -5.23 16.25
N ALA A 95 -5.21 -5.99 15.59
CA ALA A 95 -5.16 -6.27 14.16
C ALA A 95 -6.58 -6.40 13.62
N SER A 96 -6.78 -6.06 12.35
CA SER A 96 -8.05 -6.31 11.66
C SER A 96 -8.28 -7.81 11.45
N ASN A 97 -9.54 -8.26 11.47
CA ASN A 97 -9.90 -9.67 11.40
C ASN A 97 -9.49 -10.33 10.08
N ASN A 98 -9.41 -9.55 8.99
CA ASN A 98 -8.98 -10.03 7.68
C ASN A 98 -7.51 -10.46 7.62
N LEU A 99 -6.67 -10.10 8.61
CA LEU A 99 -5.31 -10.65 8.73
C LEU A 99 -5.32 -12.13 9.12
N MET A 100 -6.41 -12.65 9.66
CA MET A 100 -6.58 -14.05 10.09
C MET A 100 -5.41 -14.56 10.96
N GLY A 101 -4.89 -13.69 11.85
CA GLY A 101 -3.76 -14.01 12.72
C GLY A 101 -2.37 -13.85 12.10
N ASN A 102 -2.27 -13.49 10.82
CA ASN A 102 -1.00 -13.11 10.21
C ASN A 102 -0.54 -11.73 10.67
N ARG A 103 0.77 -11.45 10.53
CA ARG A 103 1.36 -10.17 10.90
C ARG A 103 1.96 -9.46 9.69
N LEU A 104 1.71 -8.16 9.60
CA LEU A 104 2.41 -7.28 8.68
C LEU A 104 3.90 -7.23 9.09
N PRO A 105 4.81 -7.27 8.11
CA PRO A 105 6.24 -7.24 8.39
C PRO A 105 6.66 -5.90 9.01
N LEU A 106 7.61 -5.97 9.92
CA LEU A 106 8.20 -4.84 10.62
C LEU A 106 9.72 -4.94 10.48
N ASP A 107 10.26 -4.33 9.43
CA ASP A 107 11.69 -4.36 9.11
C ASP A 107 12.43 -3.20 9.81
N GLU A 108 13.76 -3.32 9.92
CA GLU A 108 14.63 -2.28 10.54
C GLU A 108 14.43 -0.90 9.93
N GLU A 109 14.21 -0.81 8.62
CA GLU A 109 13.97 0.46 7.92
C GLU A 109 12.66 1.14 8.38
N ILE A 110 11.61 0.35 8.62
CA ILE A 110 10.34 0.85 9.15
C ILE A 110 10.55 1.33 10.59
N ILE A 111 11.23 0.52 11.40
CA ILE A 111 11.54 0.86 12.80
C ILE A 111 12.34 2.17 12.85
N ALA A 112 13.41 2.29 12.06
CA ALA A 112 14.26 3.48 12.03
C ALA A 112 13.47 4.75 11.64
N ALA A 113 12.61 4.66 10.62
CA ALA A 113 11.76 5.79 10.20
C ALA A 113 10.78 6.18 11.31
N VAL A 114 10.05 5.21 11.86
CA VAL A 114 9.04 5.44 12.90
C VAL A 114 9.66 5.97 14.19
N SER A 115 10.84 5.46 14.60
CA SER A 115 11.61 5.96 15.75
C SER A 115 12.05 7.41 15.58
N GLN A 116 12.26 7.88 14.35
CA GLN A 116 12.53 9.28 14.02
C GLN A 116 11.24 10.11 13.83
N LYS A 117 10.07 9.57 14.22
CA LYS A 117 8.74 10.15 14.01
C LYS A 117 8.38 10.38 12.53
N GLN A 118 9.01 9.63 11.64
CA GLN A 118 8.74 9.66 10.21
C GLN A 118 7.81 8.51 9.81
N THR A 119 7.13 8.68 8.68
CA THR A 119 6.30 7.63 8.08
C THR A 119 7.12 6.82 7.09
N SER A 120 6.87 5.52 6.99
CA SER A 120 7.48 4.64 6.00
C SER A 120 6.43 4.08 5.06
N LEU A 121 6.73 4.05 3.77
CA LEU A 121 5.85 3.54 2.73
C LEU A 121 6.65 2.64 1.79
N LYS A 122 6.33 1.35 1.80
CA LYS A 122 7.16 0.32 1.14
C LYS A 122 6.30 -0.78 0.54
N THR A 123 6.82 -1.42 -0.51
CA THR A 123 6.22 -2.65 -1.02
C THR A 123 6.92 -3.84 -0.39
N VAL A 124 6.17 -4.68 0.30
CA VAL A 124 6.66 -5.87 1.00
C VAL A 124 6.06 -7.12 0.37
N GLN A 125 6.78 -8.23 0.47
CA GLN A 125 6.31 -9.52 -0.03
C GLN A 125 5.87 -10.40 1.12
N MET A 126 4.60 -10.81 1.11
CA MET A 126 4.00 -11.67 2.14
C MET A 126 3.55 -12.98 1.49
N GLY A 127 4.44 -13.98 1.53
CA GLY A 127 4.27 -15.21 0.76
C GLY A 127 4.25 -14.91 -0.75
N MET A 128 3.13 -15.20 -1.41
CA MET A 128 2.92 -14.93 -2.84
C MET A 128 2.31 -13.55 -3.12
N LEU A 129 1.90 -12.81 -2.10
CA LEU A 129 1.23 -11.52 -2.22
C LEU A 129 2.26 -10.38 -2.16
N GLN A 130 2.23 -9.46 -3.13
CA GLN A 130 2.90 -8.17 -2.99
C GLN A 130 1.95 -7.20 -2.31
N MET A 131 2.37 -6.59 -1.22
CA MET A 131 1.58 -5.63 -0.47
C MET A 131 2.26 -4.26 -0.43
N ARG A 132 1.48 -3.21 -0.63
CA ARG A 132 1.90 -1.84 -0.30
C ARG A 132 1.58 -1.59 1.17
N LEU A 133 2.60 -1.30 1.94
CA LEU A 133 2.55 -1.15 3.39
C LEU A 133 2.91 0.30 3.75
N PHE A 134 2.02 0.94 4.48
CA PHE A 134 2.25 2.23 5.10
C PHE A 134 2.36 2.06 6.61
N SER A 135 3.40 2.64 7.22
CA SER A 135 3.66 2.60 8.65
C SER A 135 3.85 4.01 9.18
N ALA A 136 3.11 4.36 10.23
CA ALA A 136 3.17 5.66 10.87
C ALA A 136 3.30 5.54 12.40
N PRO A 137 4.13 6.38 13.05
CA PRO A 137 4.17 6.47 14.49
C PRO A 137 2.88 7.08 15.02
N LEU A 138 2.31 6.46 16.05
CA LEU A 138 1.27 7.05 16.86
C LEU A 138 1.94 7.76 18.04
N THR A 139 1.84 9.09 18.06
CA THR A 139 2.43 9.92 19.11
C THR A 139 1.35 10.56 19.97
N PHE A 140 1.60 10.63 21.28
CA PHE A 140 0.87 11.51 22.19
C PHE A 140 1.85 12.52 22.79
N GLY A 141 1.63 13.81 22.51
CA GLY A 141 2.63 14.82 22.83
C GLY A 141 3.94 14.56 22.09
N ASN A 142 5.02 14.29 22.83
CA ASN A 142 6.35 14.03 22.26
C ASN A 142 6.73 12.54 22.22
N ASP A 143 5.89 11.66 22.77
CA ASP A 143 6.22 10.25 22.97
C ASP A 143 5.51 9.38 21.94
N ILE A 144 6.24 8.43 21.36
CA ILE A 144 5.67 7.39 20.50
C ILE A 144 5.07 6.33 21.42
N VAL A 145 3.78 6.06 21.28
CA VAL A 145 3.08 5.05 22.09
C VAL A 145 2.81 3.76 21.32
N ALA A 146 2.71 3.85 19.99
CA ALA A 146 2.44 2.72 19.12
C ALA A 146 2.85 3.02 17.67
N ILE A 147 2.77 2.00 16.83
CA ILE A 147 2.94 2.07 15.38
C ILE A 147 1.62 1.63 14.74
N VAL A 148 1.10 2.44 13.83
CA VAL A 148 -0.07 2.09 13.00
C VAL A 148 0.44 1.65 11.64
N GLN A 149 0.13 0.41 11.27
CA GLN A 149 0.43 -0.16 9.97
C GLN A 149 -0.84 -0.42 9.18
N VAL A 150 -0.85 -0.02 7.92
CA VAL A 150 -1.94 -0.25 6.97
C VAL A 150 -1.37 -0.84 5.69
N GLY A 151 -1.88 -1.99 5.27
CA GLY A 151 -1.41 -2.74 4.10
C GLY A 151 -2.52 -2.95 3.08
N ASN A 152 -2.19 -2.87 1.79
CA ASN A 152 -3.08 -3.22 0.69
C ASN A 152 -2.37 -4.18 -0.30
N PRO A 153 -2.99 -5.30 -0.70
CA PRO A 153 -2.42 -6.22 -1.67
C PRO A 153 -2.48 -5.62 -3.09
N LEU A 154 -1.30 -5.41 -3.69
CA LEU A 154 -1.14 -4.77 -5.00
C LEU A 154 -1.63 -5.64 -6.16
N ASN A 155 -1.69 -6.96 -5.96
CA ASN A 155 -2.18 -7.89 -6.97
C ASN A 155 -3.69 -7.78 -7.20
N GLU A 156 -4.50 -7.33 -6.23
CA GLU A 156 -5.92 -7.03 -6.46
C GLU A 156 -6.13 -5.73 -7.25
N VAL A 157 -5.30 -4.72 -6.99
CA VAL A 157 -5.27 -3.49 -7.78
C VAL A 157 -4.87 -3.80 -9.22
N GLN A 158 -3.83 -4.62 -9.42
CA GLN A 158 -3.38 -5.08 -10.74
C GLN A 158 -4.38 -6.03 -11.42
N ALA A 159 -5.18 -6.81 -10.67
CA ALA A 159 -6.22 -7.68 -11.24
C ALA A 159 -7.34 -6.87 -11.92
N THR A 160 -7.68 -5.69 -11.39
CA THR A 160 -8.62 -4.75 -12.02
C THR A 160 -8.07 -4.17 -13.34
N LEU A 161 -6.74 -4.18 -13.51
CA LEU A 161 -6.03 -3.68 -14.70
C LEU A 161 -5.63 -4.74 -15.71
N ARG A 162 -5.97 -6.01 -15.49
CA ARG A 162 -5.74 -7.02 -16.52
C ARG A 162 -6.55 -6.65 -17.76
N PRO A 163 -5.92 -6.40 -18.91
CA PRO A 163 -6.64 -6.46 -20.17
C PRO A 163 -7.23 -7.87 -20.25
N VAL A 164 -8.55 -7.96 -20.39
CA VAL A 164 -9.24 -9.23 -20.65
C VAL A 164 -8.82 -9.66 -22.07
N SER A 165 -7.68 -10.32 -22.19
CA SER A 165 -7.19 -10.88 -23.46
C SER A 165 -7.48 -12.38 -23.62
N HIS A 166 -8.41 -12.92 -22.81
CA HIS A 166 -8.89 -14.28 -22.98
C HIS A 166 -10.41 -14.34 -22.85
N ILE A 167 -11.10 -13.87 -23.90
CA ILE A 167 -12.41 -14.43 -24.23
C ILE A 167 -12.13 -15.86 -24.68
N HIS A 168 -12.48 -16.83 -23.83
CA HIS A 168 -12.62 -18.22 -24.23
C HIS A 168 -13.67 -18.27 -25.35
N LEU A 169 -13.24 -18.64 -26.56
CA LEU A 169 -14.14 -19.13 -27.60
C LEU A 169 -14.61 -20.52 -27.17
N THR A 170 -15.83 -20.57 -26.62
CA THR A 170 -16.65 -21.77 -26.61
C THR A 170 -18.05 -21.38 -27.04
N LEU A 171 -18.35 -21.62 -28.33
CA LEU A 171 -19.62 -22.14 -28.86
C LEU A 171 -19.46 -22.37 -30.37
#